data_AF-E6VVA3-F1
#
_entry.id   AF-E6VVA3-F1
#
_cell.length_a   1.000
_cell.length_b   1.000
_cell.length_c   1.000
_cell.angle_alpha   90.00
_cell.angle_beta   90.00
_cell.angle_gamma   90.00
#
_symmetry.space_group_name_H-M   'P 1'
#
loop_
_entity.id
_entity.type
_entity.pdbx_description
1 polymer ?
#
loop_
_entity_poly.entity_id
_entity_poly.type
_entity_poly.pdbx_seq_one_letter_code
_entity_poly.pdbx_strand_id
1 'polypeptide(L)'
;MREVVLPHGRKRHGGAMDHAADCFVETSEVCRCLNDLDRYLAAMVSRIDIRGSSSNSGFLFETSIVSTNYAVTFVCQARRQHRLMVFMTEPYAARFLLGRVLPDGSSRIISNGALIFFDYLWHEGLFQDFCRDLSESLSLYESRWQDGRSLS
;
A
#
# COMPACT_ATOMS: atom_id res chain seq x y z
N MET A 1 58.42 -33.94 -17.49
CA MET A 1 56.96 -34.17 -17.66
C MET A 1 56.31 -33.89 -16.32
N ARG A 2 55.35 -32.98 -16.12
CA ARG A 2 54.52 -32.16 -17.00
C ARG A 2 54.32 -30.79 -16.34
N GLU A 3 54.36 -29.74 -17.14
CA GLU A 3 53.65 -28.48 -16.89
C GLU A 3 52.15 -28.74 -17.01
N VAL A 4 51.32 -28.20 -16.10
CA VAL A 4 49.88 -28.02 -16.33
C VAL A 4 49.46 -26.65 -15.79
N VAL A 5 48.73 -25.93 -16.63
CA VAL A 5 48.37 -24.52 -16.62
C VAL A 5 46.86 -24.36 -16.34
N LEU A 6 46.49 -23.46 -15.40
CA LEU A 6 45.26 -22.62 -15.23
C LEU A 6 43.86 -23.32 -15.09
N PRO A 7 42.84 -22.68 -14.44
CA PRO A 7 42.19 -21.47 -14.96
C PRO A 7 42.13 -20.28 -13.99
N HIS A 8 42.20 -19.09 -14.59
CA HIS A 8 41.66 -17.85 -14.05
C HIS A 8 40.20 -18.02 -13.63
N GLY A 9 39.94 -17.98 -12.32
CA GLY A 9 38.65 -17.59 -11.79
C GLY A 9 38.70 -16.11 -11.44
N ARG A 10 38.28 -15.24 -12.37
CA ARG A 10 37.93 -13.84 -12.03
C ARG A 10 37.03 -13.88 -10.79
N LYS A 11 37.48 -13.31 -9.66
CA LYS A 11 36.57 -12.95 -8.58
C LYS A 11 35.57 -11.96 -9.18
N ARG A 12 34.34 -12.40 -9.43
CA ARG A 12 33.23 -11.51 -9.74
C ARG A 12 33.00 -10.65 -8.50
N HIS A 13 33.55 -9.44 -8.50
CA HIS A 13 33.10 -8.35 -7.63
C HIS A 13 31.73 -7.83 -8.12
N GLY A 14 30.73 -8.71 -8.16
CA GLY A 14 29.34 -8.37 -8.52
C GLY A 14 28.45 -8.13 -7.29
N GLY A 15 28.71 -8.80 -6.17
CA GLY A 15 27.73 -8.89 -5.08
C GLY A 15 27.36 -7.58 -4.39
N ALA A 16 28.27 -6.62 -4.24
CA ALA A 16 27.96 -5.41 -3.46
C ALA A 16 27.15 -4.36 -4.25
N MET A 17 27.37 -4.25 -5.57
CA MET A 17 26.60 -3.33 -6.42
C MET A 17 25.22 -3.91 -6.76
N ASP A 18 25.13 -5.22 -6.96
CA ASP A 18 23.85 -5.89 -7.19
C ASP A 18 22.95 -5.77 -5.94
N HIS A 19 23.48 -6.02 -4.73
CA HIS A 19 22.73 -5.81 -3.49
C HIS A 19 22.33 -4.36 -3.24
N ALA A 20 23.20 -3.39 -3.56
CA ALA A 20 22.85 -1.99 -3.42
C ALA A 20 21.76 -1.55 -4.42
N ALA A 21 21.77 -2.11 -5.63
CA ALA A 21 20.73 -1.90 -6.63
C ALA A 21 19.41 -2.52 -6.18
N ASP A 22 19.42 -3.74 -5.66
CA ASP A 22 18.24 -4.42 -5.11
C ASP A 22 17.64 -3.61 -3.95
N CYS A 23 18.45 -3.23 -2.95
CA CYS A 23 17.98 -2.40 -1.84
C CYS A 23 17.45 -1.03 -2.30
N PHE A 24 18.04 -0.43 -3.33
CA PHE A 24 17.58 0.84 -3.88
C PHE A 24 16.24 0.69 -4.60
N VAL A 25 16.07 -0.37 -5.40
CA VAL A 25 14.80 -0.69 -6.08
C VAL A 25 13.71 -0.94 -5.05
N GLU A 26 13.98 -1.79 -4.06
CA GLU A 26 13.06 -2.06 -2.94
C GLU A 26 12.64 -0.76 -2.22
N THR A 27 13.60 0.12 -1.93
CA THR A 27 13.33 1.41 -1.29
C THR A 27 12.46 2.30 -2.19
N SER A 28 12.74 2.34 -3.50
CA SER A 28 11.99 3.17 -4.46
C SER A 28 10.55 2.69 -4.65
N GLU A 29 10.33 1.38 -4.66
CA GLU A 29 9.01 0.77 -4.80
C GLU A 29 8.17 1.00 -3.55
N VAL A 30 8.75 0.82 -2.36
CA VAL A 30 8.10 1.14 -1.09
C VAL A 30 7.71 2.62 -1.02
N CYS A 31 8.61 3.53 -1.40
CA CYS A 31 8.29 4.96 -1.42
C CYS A 31 7.15 5.29 -2.41
N ARG A 32 7.14 4.69 -3.60
CA ARG A 32 6.07 4.86 -4.57
C ARG A 32 4.75 4.33 -4.02
N CYS A 33 4.75 3.11 -3.50
CA CYS A 33 3.55 2.46 -2.98
C CYS A 33 2.99 3.20 -1.74
N LEU A 34 3.85 3.78 -0.90
CA LEU A 34 3.43 4.67 0.19
C LEU A 34 2.73 5.93 -0.33
N ASN A 35 3.25 6.55 -1.39
CA ASN A 35 2.65 7.73 -2.00
C ASN A 35 1.28 7.40 -2.63
N ASP A 36 1.20 6.30 -3.38
CA ASP A 36 -0.06 5.85 -3.98
C ASP A 36 -1.10 5.52 -2.90
N LEU A 37 -0.67 4.93 -1.78
CA LEU A 37 -1.54 4.65 -0.65
C LEU A 37 -2.06 5.94 0.00
N ASP A 38 -1.21 6.94 0.19
CA ASP A 38 -1.61 8.25 0.73
C ASP A 38 -2.63 8.94 -0.18
N ARG A 39 -2.37 8.97 -1.49
CA ARG A 39 -3.29 9.53 -2.49
C ARG A 39 -4.61 8.78 -2.55
N TYR A 40 -4.57 7.45 -2.53
CA TYR A 40 -5.77 6.62 -2.53
C TYR A 40 -6.62 6.89 -1.29
N LEU A 41 -6.03 6.89 -0.10
CA LEU A 41 -6.75 7.17 1.14
C LEU A 41 -7.30 8.61 1.17
N ALA A 42 -6.54 9.60 0.71
CA ALA A 42 -7.01 10.98 0.61
C ALA A 42 -8.22 11.11 -0.35
N ALA A 43 -8.17 10.43 -1.50
CA ALA A 43 -9.27 10.39 -2.46
C ALA A 43 -10.54 9.77 -1.84
N MET A 44 -10.39 8.72 -1.03
CA MET A 44 -11.50 8.11 -0.30
C MET A 44 -12.09 9.04 0.76
N VAL A 45 -11.22 9.69 1.56
CA VAL A 45 -11.64 10.54 2.68
C VAL A 45 -12.30 11.83 2.22
N SER A 46 -11.89 12.39 1.07
CA SER A 46 -12.50 13.61 0.52
C SER A 46 -14.02 13.50 0.26
N ARG A 47 -14.56 12.29 0.25
CA ARG A 47 -15.98 11.99 0.03
C ARG A 47 -16.80 11.85 1.32
N ILE A 48 -16.16 11.92 2.48
CA ILE A 48 -16.81 11.69 3.77
C ILE A 48 -17.26 13.04 4.33
N ASP A 49 -18.57 13.17 4.58
CA ASP A 49 -19.05 14.26 5.43
C ASP A 49 -18.79 13.92 6.90
N ILE A 50 -17.65 14.38 7.41
CA ILE A 50 -17.21 14.16 8.79
C ILE A 50 -18.10 14.95 9.77
N ARG A 51 -18.81 15.99 9.33
CA ARG A 51 -19.63 16.85 10.19
C ARG A 51 -21.05 16.33 10.37
N GLY A 52 -21.53 15.44 9.49
CA GLY A 52 -22.87 14.86 9.52
C GLY A 52 -22.96 13.35 9.79
N SER A 53 -21.83 12.64 9.92
CA SER A 53 -21.82 11.17 9.96
C SER A 53 -22.31 10.58 11.29
N SER A 54 -23.62 10.37 11.41
CA SER A 54 -24.19 9.32 12.26
C SER A 54 -24.19 7.99 11.50
N SER A 55 -23.01 7.43 11.20
CA SER A 55 -22.98 6.16 10.48
C SER A 55 -23.48 5.03 11.39
N ASN A 56 -24.60 4.41 11.00
CA ASN A 56 -25.13 3.22 11.67
C ASN A 56 -24.13 2.04 11.64
N SER A 57 -23.16 2.07 10.72
CA SER A 57 -22.11 1.05 10.55
C SER A 57 -20.92 1.21 11.51
N GLY A 58 -20.79 2.34 12.22
CA GLY A 58 -19.62 2.63 13.06
C GLY A 58 -18.33 2.98 12.28
N PHE A 59 -18.39 3.07 10.95
CA PHE A 59 -17.30 3.45 10.06
C PHE A 59 -17.63 4.73 9.28
N LEU A 60 -16.65 5.62 9.08
CA LEU A 60 -16.74 6.79 8.22
C LEU A 60 -16.58 6.43 6.74
N PHE A 61 -15.74 5.44 6.45
CA PHE A 61 -15.70 4.78 5.15
C PHE A 61 -15.21 3.35 5.28
N GLU A 62 -15.54 2.56 4.27
CA GLU A 62 -15.07 1.21 4.05
C GLU A 62 -14.85 1.03 2.54
N THR A 63 -13.71 0.48 2.15
CA THR A 63 -13.41 0.14 0.76
C THR A 63 -12.48 -1.04 0.69
N SER A 64 -12.56 -1.81 -0.38
CA SER A 64 -11.80 -3.05 -0.52
C SER A 64 -11.08 -3.11 -1.85
N ILE A 65 -9.88 -3.70 -1.84
CA ILE A 65 -9.17 -4.17 -3.02
C ILE A 65 -9.18 -5.69 -2.94
N VAL A 66 -9.86 -6.32 -3.89
CA VAL A 66 -9.98 -7.77 -4.01
C VAL A 66 -9.20 -8.19 -5.24
N SER A 67 -8.15 -8.98 -5.02
CA SER A 67 -7.31 -9.54 -6.07
C SER A 67 -7.57 -11.04 -6.18
N THR A 68 -6.84 -11.74 -7.05
CA THR A 68 -6.93 -13.20 -7.16
C THR A 68 -6.33 -13.91 -5.93
N ASN A 69 -5.31 -13.30 -5.31
CA ASN A 69 -4.50 -13.95 -4.27
C ASN A 69 -4.72 -13.37 -2.87
N TYR A 70 -5.42 -12.24 -2.75
CA TYR A 70 -5.65 -11.58 -1.48
C TYR A 70 -6.89 -10.70 -1.53
N ALA A 71 -7.39 -10.36 -0.35
CA ALA A 71 -8.42 -9.33 -0.19
C ALA A 71 -8.05 -8.44 1.00
N VAL A 72 -8.00 -7.12 0.74
CA VAL A 72 -7.79 -6.10 1.78
C VAL A 72 -8.96 -5.13 1.82
N THR A 73 -9.37 -4.77 3.03
CA THR A 73 -10.42 -3.79 3.31
C THR A 73 -9.85 -2.67 4.17
N PHE A 74 -9.87 -1.47 3.64
CA PHE A 74 -9.55 -0.23 4.34
C PHE A 74 -10.81 0.31 4.99
N VAL A 75 -10.72 0.63 6.28
CA VAL A 75 -11.81 1.29 6.99
C VAL A 75 -11.32 2.50 7.77
N CYS A 76 -12.18 3.50 7.89
CA CYS A 76 -12.03 4.52 8.92
C CYS A 76 -13.13 4.35 9.96
N GLN A 77 -12.77 4.26 11.23
CA GLN A 77 -13.76 4.17 12.31
C GLN A 77 -14.39 5.53 12.63
N ALA A 78 -15.71 5.61 12.84
CA ALA A 78 -16.40 6.85 13.23
C ALA A 78 -16.22 7.27 14.70
N ARG A 79 -15.50 6.47 15.50
CA ARG A 79 -15.23 6.77 16.91
C ARG A 79 -14.10 7.79 17.07
N ARG A 80 -14.02 8.43 18.25
CA ARG A 80 -13.15 9.55 18.70
C ARG A 80 -11.74 9.74 18.09
N GLN A 81 -11.12 8.75 17.46
CA GLN A 81 -9.78 8.86 16.88
C GLN A 81 -9.71 8.67 15.36
N HIS A 82 -10.85 8.43 14.69
CA HIS A 82 -10.95 8.28 13.23
C HIS A 82 -9.83 7.43 12.61
N ARG A 83 -9.57 6.26 13.23
CA ARG A 83 -8.43 5.41 12.87
C ARG A 83 -8.62 4.82 11.48
N LEU A 84 -7.59 4.93 10.66
CA LEU A 84 -7.47 4.25 9.37
C LEU A 84 -6.85 2.88 9.61
N MET A 85 -7.64 1.85 9.40
CA MET A 85 -7.26 0.46 9.56
C MET A 85 -7.29 -0.22 8.20
N VAL A 86 -6.38 -1.16 7.97
CA VAL A 86 -6.50 -2.14 6.89
C VAL A 86 -6.65 -3.53 7.48
N PHE A 87 -7.61 -4.28 6.95
CA PHE A 87 -7.87 -5.66 7.28
C PHE A 87 -7.56 -6.49 6.05
N MET A 88 -6.76 -7.53 6.22
CA MET A 88 -6.59 -8.54 5.20
C MET A 88 -7.47 -9.73 5.59
N THR A 89 -8.34 -10.17 4.69
CA THR A 89 -9.27 -11.30 4.95
C THR A 89 -8.76 -12.60 4.34
N GLU A 90 -8.01 -12.51 3.24
CA GLU A 90 -7.43 -13.64 2.52
C GLU A 90 -5.99 -13.30 2.07
N PRO A 91 -5.06 -14.29 2.03
CA PRO A 91 -5.24 -15.69 2.44
C PRO A 91 -5.16 -15.88 3.96
N TYR A 92 -4.64 -14.89 4.69
CA TYR A 92 -4.51 -14.93 6.15
C TYR A 92 -5.09 -13.67 6.78
N ALA A 93 -5.86 -13.85 7.85
CA ALA A 93 -6.49 -12.75 8.56
C ALA A 93 -5.44 -11.91 9.30
N ALA A 94 -5.25 -10.66 8.87
CA ALA A 94 -4.33 -9.72 9.49
C ALA A 94 -4.95 -8.31 9.59
N ARG A 95 -4.45 -7.49 10.51
CA ARG A 95 -4.95 -6.11 10.68
C ARG A 95 -3.82 -5.16 11.03
N PHE A 96 -3.85 -3.98 10.43
CA PHE A 96 -2.82 -2.97 10.61
C PHE A 96 -3.45 -1.60 10.81
N LEU A 97 -2.86 -0.80 11.70
CA LEU A 97 -3.19 0.62 11.85
C LEU A 97 -2.35 1.40 10.85
N LEU A 98 -2.97 1.95 9.82
CA LEU A 98 -2.27 2.74 8.81
C LEU A 98 -2.17 4.21 9.20
N GLY A 99 -3.12 4.72 9.98
CA GLY A 99 -3.15 6.15 10.28
C GLY A 99 -4.43 6.62 10.92
N ARG A 100 -4.79 7.87 10.62
CA ARG A 100 -6.04 8.49 11.07
C ARG A 100 -6.54 9.54 10.09
N VAL A 101 -7.84 9.80 10.12
CA VAL A 101 -8.45 10.98 9.50
C VAL A 101 -8.48 12.12 10.52
N LEU A 102 -8.10 13.31 10.08
CA LEU A 102 -8.06 14.53 10.88
C LEU A 102 -9.41 15.28 10.83
N PRO A 103 -9.68 16.18 11.79
CA PRO A 103 -10.94 16.95 11.81
C PRO A 103 -11.16 17.86 10.59
N ASP A 104 -10.10 18.19 9.86
CA ASP A 104 -10.15 18.99 8.62
C ASP A 104 -10.51 18.17 7.38
N GLY A 105 -10.69 16.85 7.52
CA GLY A 105 -10.96 15.95 6.40
C GLY A 105 -9.73 15.45 5.67
N SER A 106 -8.52 15.75 6.15
CA SER A 106 -7.30 15.14 5.62
C SER A 106 -7.03 13.77 6.25
N SER A 107 -6.38 12.87 5.51
CA SER A 107 -5.80 11.64 6.06
C SER A 107 -4.35 11.87 6.44
N ARG A 108 -3.90 11.17 7.49
CA ARG A 108 -2.48 11.08 7.85
C ARG A 108 -2.08 9.64 8.05
N ILE A 109 -1.18 9.15 7.19
CA ILE A 109 -0.51 7.87 7.36
C ILE A 109 0.52 7.96 8.49
N ILE A 110 0.60 6.91 9.31
CA ILE A 110 1.67 6.66 10.26
C ILE A 110 2.65 5.74 9.54
N SER A 111 3.83 6.27 9.16
CA SER A 111 4.80 5.56 8.34
C SER A 111 5.14 4.16 8.88
N ASN A 112 5.36 4.02 10.19
CA ASN A 112 5.63 2.71 10.80
C ASN A 112 4.48 1.71 10.59
N GLY A 113 3.23 2.16 10.66
CA GLY A 113 2.07 1.29 10.47
C GLY A 113 1.94 0.80 9.02
N ALA A 114 2.18 1.69 8.05
CA ALA A 114 2.21 1.32 6.64
C ALA A 114 3.41 0.42 6.30
N LEU A 115 4.59 0.69 6.88
CA LEU A 115 5.78 -0.14 6.67
C LEU A 115 5.59 -1.56 7.23
N ILE A 116 4.96 -1.74 8.40
CA ILE A 116 4.63 -3.07 8.94
C ILE A 116 3.67 -3.82 8.01
N PHE A 117 2.68 -3.12 7.45
CA PHE A 117 1.78 -3.71 6.47
C PHE A 117 2.50 -4.13 5.19
N PHE A 118 3.40 -3.30 4.67
CA PHE A 118 4.16 -3.60 3.46
C PHE A 118 5.18 -4.72 3.67
N ASP A 119 5.85 -4.74 4.82
CA ASP A 119 6.74 -5.83 5.23
C ASP A 119 5.98 -7.16 5.30
N TYR A 120 4.78 -7.16 5.87
CA TYR A 120 3.90 -8.32 5.86
C TYR A 120 3.56 -8.76 4.43
N LEU A 121 3.13 -7.85 3.55
CA LEU A 121 2.86 -8.19 2.15
C LEU A 121 4.10 -8.71 1.41
N TRP A 122 5.29 -8.21 1.74
CA TRP A 122 6.54 -8.64 1.14
C TRP A 122 6.86 -10.08 1.53
N HIS A 123 6.75 -10.40 2.83
CA HIS A 123 6.97 -11.75 3.35
C HIS A 123 5.99 -12.77 2.80
N GLU A 124 4.74 -12.37 2.54
CA GLU A 124 3.72 -13.23 1.92
C GLU A 124 3.80 -13.28 0.39
N GLY A 125 4.74 -12.55 -0.24
CA GLY A 125 4.87 -12.50 -1.70
C GLY A 125 3.75 -11.76 -2.42
N LEU A 126 3.00 -10.91 -1.72
CA LEU A 126 1.82 -10.19 -2.21
C LEU A 126 2.10 -8.71 -2.53
N PHE A 127 3.26 -8.18 -2.12
CA PHE A 127 3.56 -6.74 -2.20
C PHE A 127 3.46 -6.17 -3.62
N GLN A 128 4.02 -6.87 -4.61
CA GLN A 128 4.02 -6.41 -6.00
C GLN A 128 2.62 -6.39 -6.61
N ASP A 129 1.83 -7.44 -6.37
CA ASP A 129 0.42 -7.48 -6.78
C ASP A 129 -0.37 -6.35 -6.11
N PHE A 130 -0.14 -6.12 -4.81
CA PHE A 130 -0.79 -5.04 -4.09
C PHE A 130 -0.48 -3.66 -4.67
N CYS A 131 0.80 -3.35 -4.95
CA CYS A 131 1.15 -2.03 -5.47
C CYS A 131 0.59 -1.80 -6.88
N ARG A 132 0.49 -2.85 -7.72
CA ARG A 132 -0.19 -2.77 -9.02
C ARG A 132 -1.68 -2.48 -8.84
N ASP A 133 -2.37 -3.28 -8.04
CA ASP A 133 -3.83 -3.19 -7.87
C ASP A 133 -4.23 -1.88 -7.15
N LEU A 134 -3.37 -1.36 -6.26
CA LEU A 134 -3.51 -0.04 -5.64
C LEU A 134 -3.39 1.10 -6.67
N SER A 135 -2.36 1.05 -7.53
CA SER A 135 -2.17 2.03 -8.60
C SER A 135 -3.32 2.02 -9.61
N GLU A 136 -3.82 0.84 -9.97
CA GLU A 136 -4.99 0.68 -10.84
C GLU A 136 -6.26 1.23 -10.18
N SER A 137 -6.47 0.90 -8.91
CA SER A 137 -7.59 1.42 -8.11
C SER A 137 -7.53 2.95 -8.05
N LEU A 138 -6.37 3.53 -7.75
CA LEU A 138 -6.19 4.98 -7.74
C LEU A 138 -6.48 5.59 -9.10
N SER A 139 -5.99 4.99 -10.19
CA SER A 139 -6.23 5.49 -11.56
C SER A 139 -7.71 5.47 -11.93
N LEU A 140 -8.45 4.42 -11.56
CA LEU A 140 -9.91 4.34 -11.74
C LEU A 140 -10.64 5.39 -10.89
N TYR A 141 -10.13 5.65 -9.69
CA TYR A 141 -10.65 6.68 -8.81
C TYR A 141 -10.36 8.09 -9.32
N GLU A 142 -9.28 8.33 -10.05
CA GLU A 142 -8.96 9.65 -10.61
C GLU A 142 -9.66 9.87 -11.96
N SER A 143 -9.75 8.84 -12.81
CA SER A 143 -10.38 8.94 -14.14
C SER A 143 -11.88 9.22 -14.06
N ARG A 144 -12.61 8.53 -13.15
CA ARG A 144 -14.04 8.76 -12.91
C ARG A 144 -14.38 10.20 -12.52
N TRP A 145 -13.39 10.98 -12.07
CA TRP A 145 -13.58 12.36 -11.62
C TRP A 145 -13.10 13.39 -12.64
N GLN A 146 -12.13 13.03 -13.48
CA GLN A 146 -11.85 13.82 -14.68
C GLN A 146 -13.03 13.77 -15.66
N ASP A 147 -13.76 12.65 -15.70
CA ASP A 147 -14.89 12.47 -16.63
C ASP A 147 -16.15 13.25 -16.26
N GLY A 148 -16.25 13.85 -15.05
CA GLY A 148 -17.11 15.01 -14.76
C GLY A 148 -18.57 14.97 -15.21
N ARG A 149 -19.11 13.82 -15.62
CA ARG A 149 -20.53 13.58 -15.80
C ARG A 149 -20.95 12.71 -14.64
N SER A 150 -21.49 13.40 -13.65
CA SER A 150 -22.46 12.84 -12.71
C SER A 150 -23.39 11.89 -13.45
N LEU A 151 -23.26 10.60 -13.17
CA LEU A 151 -24.39 9.70 -13.32
C LEU A 151 -25.06 9.66 -11.95
N SER A 152 -26.08 10.52 -11.86
CA SER A 152 -27.21 10.45 -10.96
C SER A 152 -27.79 9.04 -10.84
#